data_AF-A0A397Y2I2-F1
#
_entry.id   AF-A0A397Y2I2-F1
#
_cell.length_a   1.000
_cell.length_b   1.000
_cell.length_c   1.000
_cell.angle_alpha   90.00
_cell.angle_beta   90.00
_cell.angle_gamma   90.00
#
_symmetry.space_group_name_H-M   'P 1'
#
loop_
_entity.id
_entity.type
_entity.pdbx_description
1 polymer ?
#
loop_
_entity_poly.entity_id
_entity_poly.type
_entity_poly.pdbx_seq_one_letter_code
_entity_poly.pdbx_strand_id
1 'polypeptide(L)'
;MSIYLYFLFISLLVLIIFKKLLPSKRKLPPGPTGLPIIGNLHQIGGLLHSTLHKLSLEHGPVMLLRFGVVPMVVFSSKETAKEALKTHDLETCNRPKLVGNGLFTHNFKDIGFTHMIKINTYAIGRDPKCWTKAEEFIPERFSDTSINFKGQHFELLPFGAGRRSCPGMALGMANLELGLLNLLYFFDWSLPNGMAIEDIDMDEAGDLNIAKKVPLELVPTLHHW
;
A
#
# COMPACT_ATOMS: atom_id res chain seq x y z
N MET A 1 -39.55 -22.81 16.24
CA MET A 1 -38.51 -22.24 15.33
C MET A 1 -37.97 -20.90 15.83
N SER A 2 -38.83 -19.94 16.21
CA SER A 2 -38.41 -18.61 16.69
C SER A 2 -37.56 -18.61 17.99
N ILE A 3 -37.89 -19.46 18.97
CA ILE A 3 -37.16 -19.53 20.25
C ILE A 3 -35.69 -19.98 20.08
N TYR A 4 -35.43 -20.94 19.20
CA TYR A 4 -34.09 -21.44 18.92
C TYR A 4 -33.22 -20.38 18.23
N LEU A 5 -33.80 -19.58 17.34
CA LEU A 5 -33.11 -18.45 16.72
C LEU A 5 -32.69 -17.39 17.75
N TYR A 6 -33.54 -17.14 18.75
CA TYR A 6 -33.25 -16.19 19.82
C TYR A 6 -32.12 -16.67 20.75
N PHE A 7 -32.14 -17.95 21.15
CA PHE A 7 -31.05 -18.55 21.93
C PHE A 7 -29.72 -18.56 21.14
N LEU A 8 -29.77 -18.84 19.84
CA LEU A 8 -28.59 -18.83 19.00
C LEU A 8 -28.01 -17.41 18.89
N PHE A 9 -28.86 -16.39 18.72
CA PHE A 9 -28.45 -14.99 18.70
C PHE A 9 -27.84 -14.53 20.03
N ILE A 10 -28.46 -14.87 21.17
CA ILE A 10 -27.94 -14.55 22.50
C ILE A 10 -26.60 -15.25 22.73
N SER A 11 -26.46 -16.52 22.38
CA SER A 11 -25.20 -17.27 22.55
C SER A 11 -24.06 -16.64 21.74
N LEU A 12 -24.37 -16.14 20.54
CA LEU A 12 -23.42 -15.45 19.67
C LEU A 12 -23.01 -14.10 20.27
N LEU A 13 -23.97 -13.36 20.82
CA LEU A 13 -23.74 -12.10 21.55
C LEU A 13 -22.88 -12.31 22.80
N VAL A 14 -23.17 -13.34 23.59
CA VAL A 14 -22.40 -13.71 24.79
C VAL A 14 -20.98 -14.11 24.41
N LEU A 15 -20.78 -14.89 23.34
CA LEU A 15 -19.44 -15.23 22.84
C LEU A 15 -18.65 -14.01 22.37
N ILE A 16 -19.31 -13.03 21.74
CA ILE A 16 -18.68 -11.76 21.33
C ILE A 16 -18.27 -10.95 22.58
N ILE A 17 -19.14 -10.86 23.58
CA ILE A 17 -18.88 -10.14 24.84
C ILE A 17 -17.73 -10.81 25.62
N PHE A 18 -17.75 -12.15 25.77
CA PHE A 18 -16.68 -12.90 26.44
C PHE A 18 -15.33 -12.76 25.74
N LYS A 19 -15.29 -12.73 24.40
CA LYS A 19 -14.06 -12.46 23.65
C LYS A 19 -13.53 -11.04 23.82
N LYS A 20 -14.40 -10.04 24.03
CA LYS A 20 -13.99 -8.66 24.37
C LYS A 20 -13.49 -8.54 25.82
N LEU A 21 -14.05 -9.36 26.72
CA LEU A 21 -13.70 -9.37 28.15
C LEU A 21 -12.43 -10.15 28.48
N LEU A 22 -12.01 -11.11 27.64
CA LEU A 22 -10.69 -11.75 27.79
C LEU A 22 -9.61 -10.86 27.17
N PRO A 23 -8.78 -10.15 27.96
CA PRO A 23 -7.65 -9.42 27.41
C PRO A 23 -6.67 -10.40 26.77
N SER A 24 -6.24 -10.10 25.54
CA SER A 24 -5.13 -10.81 24.91
C SER A 24 -3.86 -10.54 25.73
N LYS A 25 -3.26 -11.59 26.32
CA LYS A 25 -1.95 -11.50 27.00
C LYS A 25 -0.78 -11.11 26.08
N ARG A 26 -1.00 -11.07 24.76
CA ARG A 26 0.03 -10.72 23.78
C ARG A 26 0.18 -9.21 23.67
N LYS A 27 1.42 -8.71 23.78
CA LYS A 27 1.78 -7.32 23.44
C LYS A 27 1.69 -7.16 21.92
N LEU A 28 0.53 -6.75 21.45
CA LEU A 28 0.27 -6.49 20.03
C LEU A 28 0.50 -5.00 19.74
N PRO A 29 0.88 -4.64 18.50
CA PRO A 29 0.85 -3.25 18.07
C PRO A 29 -0.53 -2.64 18.29
N PRO A 30 -0.61 -1.31 18.52
CA PRO A 30 -1.88 -0.61 18.57
C PRO A 30 -2.61 -0.72 17.22
N GLY A 31 -3.90 -0.41 17.17
CA GLY A 31 -4.62 -0.42 15.91
C GLY A 31 -6.12 -0.18 16.10
N PRO A 32 -6.82 0.15 15.00
CA PRO A 32 -8.25 0.36 15.05
C PRO A 32 -8.98 -0.91 15.49
N THR A 33 -10.07 -0.72 16.23
CA THR A 33 -10.87 -1.85 16.71
C THR A 33 -11.66 -2.47 15.56
N GLY A 34 -11.41 -3.76 15.27
CA GLY A 34 -12.13 -4.51 14.25
C GLY A 34 -13.45 -5.13 14.74
N LEU A 35 -14.38 -5.37 13.82
CA LEU A 35 -15.62 -6.10 14.08
C LEU A 35 -15.38 -7.62 14.09
N PRO A 36 -16.26 -8.42 14.74
CA PRO A 36 -16.17 -9.88 14.67
C PRO A 36 -16.21 -10.37 13.22
N ILE A 37 -15.40 -11.40 12.90
CA ILE A 37 -15.32 -12.10 11.60
C ILE A 37 -14.73 -11.24 10.47
N ILE A 38 -15.23 -10.03 10.23
CA ILE A 38 -14.78 -9.15 9.12
C ILE A 38 -13.56 -8.30 9.47
N GLY A 39 -13.26 -8.10 10.76
CA GLY A 39 -12.14 -7.30 11.22
C GLY A 39 -12.31 -5.81 10.88
N ASN A 40 -11.25 -5.20 10.37
CA ASN A 40 -11.16 -3.80 9.97
C ASN A 40 -11.58 -3.57 8.50
N LEU A 41 -12.09 -4.59 7.80
CA LEU A 41 -12.48 -4.43 6.38
C LEU A 41 -13.51 -3.31 6.16
N HIS A 42 -14.42 -3.10 7.13
CA HIS A 42 -15.41 -2.02 7.11
C HIS A 42 -14.81 -0.61 7.23
N GLN A 43 -13.56 -0.48 7.67
CA GLN A 43 -12.85 0.80 7.80
C GLN A 43 -12.02 1.11 6.56
N ILE A 44 -11.96 0.18 5.61
CA ILE A 44 -11.19 0.30 4.38
C ILE A 44 -12.17 0.71 3.29
N GLY A 45 -12.19 2.01 2.98
CA GLY A 45 -13.05 2.60 1.96
C GLY A 45 -12.24 3.49 1.02
N GLY A 46 -12.56 3.47 -0.27
CA GLY A 46 -11.78 4.16 -1.29
C GLY A 46 -10.42 3.49 -1.53
N LEU A 47 -9.36 4.30 -1.65
CA LEU A 47 -8.01 3.81 -1.92
C LEU A 47 -7.37 3.20 -0.67
N LEU A 48 -6.90 1.94 -0.78
CA LEU A 48 -6.29 1.22 0.35
C LEU A 48 -5.08 1.96 0.92
N HIS A 49 -4.15 2.42 0.09
CA HIS A 49 -2.94 3.09 0.57
C HIS A 49 -3.21 4.40 1.31
N SER A 50 -4.19 5.19 0.83
CA SER A 50 -4.61 6.44 1.48
C SER A 50 -5.28 6.15 2.82
N THR A 51 -6.13 5.13 2.88
CA THR A 51 -6.78 4.72 4.13
C THR A 51 -5.77 4.20 5.15
N LEU A 52 -4.81 3.37 4.72
CA LEU A 52 -3.73 2.90 5.58
C LEU A 52 -2.85 4.05 6.08
N HIS A 53 -2.62 5.07 5.26
CA HIS A 53 -1.91 6.27 5.69
C HIS A 53 -2.69 7.02 6.78
N LYS A 54 -3.97 7.32 6.57
CA LYS A 54 -4.84 7.98 7.57
C LYS A 54 -4.87 7.22 8.89
N LEU A 55 -5.09 5.90 8.84
CA LEU A 55 -5.09 5.05 10.04
C LEU A 55 -3.74 5.08 10.76
N SER A 56 -2.62 5.17 10.04
CA SER A 56 -1.29 5.27 10.67
C SER A 56 -1.01 6.62 11.31
N LEU A 57 -1.63 7.71 10.82
CA LEU A 57 -1.57 9.01 11.50
C LEU A 57 -2.33 8.97 12.84
N GLU A 58 -3.43 8.22 12.92
CA GLU A 58 -4.25 8.08 14.13
C GLU A 58 -3.68 7.08 15.14
N HIS A 59 -3.18 5.93 14.68
CA HIS A 59 -2.81 4.79 15.54
C HIS A 59 -1.30 4.59 15.67
N GLY A 60 -0.51 5.36 14.91
CA GLY A 60 0.95 5.33 14.92
C GLY A 60 1.57 4.54 13.75
N PRO A 61 2.91 4.59 13.63
CA PRO A 61 3.65 4.07 12.48
C PRO A 61 3.71 2.54 12.41
N VAL A 62 3.36 1.84 13.50
CA VAL A 62 3.23 0.38 13.53
C VAL A 62 1.84 0.06 14.07
N MET A 63 0.99 -0.51 13.23
CA MET A 63 -0.39 -0.81 13.61
C MET A 63 -0.83 -2.21 13.20
N LEU A 64 -1.73 -2.79 13.99
CA LEU A 64 -2.37 -4.06 13.71
C LEU A 64 -3.75 -3.86 13.09
N LEU A 65 -3.94 -4.41 11.90
CA LEU A 65 -5.22 -4.53 11.22
C LEU A 65 -5.65 -5.99 11.11
N ARG A 66 -6.92 -6.20 10.85
CA ARG A 66 -7.53 -7.51 10.60
C ARG A 66 -8.33 -7.46 9.32
N PHE A 67 -7.94 -8.26 8.34
CA PHE A 67 -8.72 -8.46 7.12
C PHE A 67 -9.46 -9.78 7.27
N GLY A 68 -10.73 -9.70 7.66
CA GLY A 68 -11.45 -10.88 8.13
C GLY A 68 -10.82 -11.46 9.40
N VAL A 69 -10.47 -12.75 9.34
CA VAL A 69 -9.80 -13.48 10.44
C VAL A 69 -8.27 -13.34 10.41
N VAL A 70 -7.71 -12.76 9.34
CA VAL A 70 -6.27 -12.69 9.11
C VAL A 70 -5.70 -11.39 9.70
N PRO A 71 -4.76 -11.45 10.66
CA PRO A 71 -4.06 -10.27 11.15
C PRO A 71 -3.03 -9.77 10.13
N MET A 72 -2.90 -8.46 10.01
CA MET A 72 -1.90 -7.77 9.21
C MET A 72 -1.25 -6.68 10.06
N VAL A 73 0.07 -6.68 10.18
CA VAL A 73 0.85 -5.58 10.75
C VAL A 73 1.25 -4.62 9.64
N VAL A 74 0.93 -3.34 9.80
CA VAL A 74 1.26 -2.29 8.83
C VAL A 74 2.38 -1.42 9.41
N PHE A 75 3.42 -1.21 8.59
CA PHE A 75 4.56 -0.35 8.90
C PHE A 75 4.53 0.87 7.99
N SER A 76 4.38 2.05 8.57
CA SER A 76 4.21 3.33 7.86
C SER A 76 5.37 4.32 8.05
N SER A 77 6.48 3.92 8.69
CA SER A 77 7.70 4.74 8.77
C SER A 77 8.92 3.99 8.21
N LYS A 78 9.92 4.74 7.75
CA LYS A 78 11.16 4.15 7.22
C LYS A 78 11.92 3.32 8.25
N GLU A 79 11.95 3.75 9.52
CA GLU A 79 12.70 3.08 10.59
C GLU A 79 12.07 1.74 10.91
N THR A 80 10.73 1.73 10.99
CA THR A 80 9.98 0.52 11.35
C THR A 80 9.95 -0.47 10.19
N ALA A 81 9.86 0.01 8.94
CA ALA A 81 10.03 -0.83 7.75
C ALA A 81 11.44 -1.42 7.67
N LYS A 82 12.48 -0.63 7.96
CA LYS A 82 13.87 -1.08 8.00
C LYS A 82 14.11 -2.13 9.07
N GLU A 83 13.60 -1.91 10.27
CA GLU A 83 13.74 -2.87 11.36
C GLU A 83 12.98 -4.16 11.07
N ALA A 84 11.75 -4.08 10.52
CA ALA A 84 10.98 -5.25 10.13
C ALA A 84 11.67 -6.06 9.03
N LEU A 85 12.22 -5.40 8.00
CA LEU A 85 12.96 -6.07 6.92
C LEU A 85 14.34 -6.57 7.35
N LYS A 86 14.89 -6.10 8.46
CA LYS A 86 16.15 -6.60 9.04
C LYS A 86 15.92 -7.81 9.94
N THR A 87 14.92 -7.76 10.83
CA THR A 87 14.70 -8.74 11.90
C THR A 87 13.76 -9.87 11.49
N HIS A 88 12.78 -9.56 10.66
CA HIS A 88 11.70 -10.46 10.24
C HIS A 88 11.68 -10.60 8.72
N ASP A 89 12.86 -10.59 8.11
CA ASP A 89 13.05 -10.64 6.66
C ASP A 89 12.37 -11.88 6.03
N LEU A 90 12.24 -13.00 6.73
CA LEU A 90 11.56 -14.20 6.23
C LEU A 90 10.04 -14.03 6.25
N GLU A 91 9.51 -13.46 7.32
CA GLU A 91 8.07 -13.24 7.51
C GLU A 91 7.52 -12.13 6.61
N THR A 92 8.31 -11.07 6.39
CA THR A 92 8.00 -9.98 5.45
C THR A 92 8.01 -10.45 3.99
N CYS A 93 8.80 -11.49 3.70
CA CYS A 93 8.98 -12.04 2.35
C CYS A 93 8.14 -13.30 2.07
N ASN A 94 7.41 -13.81 3.06
CA ASN A 94 6.64 -15.04 2.95
C ASN A 94 5.15 -14.77 2.71
N ARG A 95 4.52 -15.69 1.98
CA ARG A 95 3.06 -15.74 1.87
C ARG A 95 2.47 -16.52 3.06
N PRO A 96 1.31 -16.14 3.60
CA PRO A 96 0.64 -16.90 4.65
C PRO A 96 0.35 -18.34 4.16
N LYS A 97 0.84 -19.35 4.90
CA LYS A 97 0.56 -20.78 4.64
C LYS A 97 -0.84 -21.18 5.10
N LEU A 98 -1.87 -20.51 4.58
CA LEU A 98 -3.27 -20.85 4.85
C LEU A 98 -3.72 -21.97 3.88
N VAL A 99 -4.49 -22.94 4.36
CA VAL A 99 -5.03 -24.04 3.52
C VAL A 99 -5.80 -23.47 2.33
N GLY A 100 -6.63 -22.44 2.54
CA GLY A 100 -7.33 -21.74 1.48
C GLY A 100 -6.37 -21.17 0.44
N ASN A 101 -5.35 -20.40 0.85
CA ASN A 101 -4.35 -19.87 -0.07
C ASN A 101 -3.64 -21.00 -0.83
N GLY A 102 -3.26 -22.10 -0.16
CA GLY A 102 -2.65 -23.25 -0.81
C GLY A 102 -3.53 -23.85 -1.92
N LEU A 103 -4.85 -23.91 -1.69
CA LEU A 103 -5.81 -24.39 -2.69
C LEU A 103 -6.00 -23.39 -3.84
N PHE A 104 -6.11 -22.09 -3.54
CA PHE A 104 -6.40 -21.05 -4.54
C PHE A 104 -5.17 -20.54 -5.31
N THR A 105 -3.96 -20.75 -4.80
CA THR A 105 -2.72 -20.17 -5.37
C THR A 105 -1.74 -21.23 -5.83
N HIS A 106 -2.24 -22.36 -6.36
CA HIS A 106 -1.41 -23.48 -6.86
C HIS A 106 -0.35 -23.92 -5.86
N ASN A 107 -0.76 -24.18 -4.61
CA ASN A 107 0.13 -24.49 -3.49
C ASN A 107 1.16 -23.37 -3.22
N PHE A 108 0.68 -22.12 -3.10
CA PHE A 108 1.48 -20.93 -2.79
C PHE A 108 2.45 -20.51 -3.92
N LYS A 109 2.29 -21.03 -5.13
CA LYS A 109 3.10 -20.71 -6.31
C LYS A 109 2.55 -19.54 -7.12
N ASP A 110 1.30 -19.14 -6.90
CA ASP A 110 0.66 -17.98 -7.55
C ASP A 110 0.93 -16.66 -6.78
N ILE A 111 0.49 -15.53 -7.35
CA ILE A 111 0.75 -14.16 -6.89
C ILE A 111 -0.26 -13.68 -5.83
N GLY A 112 -1.42 -14.34 -5.71
CA GLY A 112 -2.51 -13.95 -4.81
C GLY A 112 -2.23 -14.13 -3.31
N PHE A 113 -2.76 -13.19 -2.51
CA PHE A 113 -2.79 -13.18 -1.04
C PHE A 113 -1.43 -13.20 -0.32
N THR A 114 -0.99 -11.99 0.01
CA THR A 114 0.34 -11.64 0.52
C THR A 114 0.08 -10.40 1.38
N HIS A 115 0.06 -10.40 2.70
CA HIS A 115 1.16 -10.67 3.62
C HIS A 115 0.57 -10.47 5.04
N MET A 116 1.13 -11.12 6.06
CA MET A 116 0.86 -10.71 7.45
C MET A 116 1.55 -9.39 7.82
N ILE A 117 2.47 -8.91 6.97
CA ILE A 117 3.23 -7.68 7.15
C ILE A 117 3.12 -6.82 5.89
N LYS A 118 2.63 -5.59 6.02
CA LYS A 118 2.49 -4.63 4.93
C LYS A 118 3.38 -3.42 5.20
N ILE A 119 4.31 -3.15 4.28
CA ILE A 119 5.04 -1.88 4.26
C ILE A 119 4.18 -0.88 3.49
N ASN A 120 3.80 0.21 4.16
CA ASN A 120 3.03 1.31 3.59
C ASN A 120 3.98 2.33 2.95
N THR A 121 4.43 2.02 1.73
CA THR A 121 5.34 2.87 0.97
C THR A 121 4.74 4.23 0.61
N TYR A 122 3.41 4.31 0.49
CA TYR A 122 2.70 5.57 0.26
C TYR A 122 2.87 6.52 1.44
N ALA A 123 2.69 6.04 2.67
CA ALA A 123 2.90 6.85 3.87
C ALA A 123 4.35 7.30 4.01
N ILE A 124 5.30 6.40 3.77
CA ILE A 124 6.74 6.71 3.88
C ILE A 124 7.17 7.76 2.84
N GLY A 125 6.69 7.64 1.60
CA GLY A 125 6.98 8.58 0.52
C GLY A 125 6.39 9.98 0.74
N ARG A 126 5.42 10.11 1.65
CA ARG A 126 4.76 11.38 2.01
C ARG A 126 5.08 11.85 3.43
N ASP A 127 5.99 11.19 4.12
CA ASP A 127 6.37 11.59 5.47
C ASP A 127 7.19 12.89 5.43
N PRO A 128 6.70 14.00 6.01
CA PRO A 128 7.44 15.27 6.04
C PRO A 128 8.75 15.18 6.84
N LYS A 129 8.96 14.14 7.65
CA LYS A 129 10.25 13.85 8.31
C LYS A 129 11.31 13.33 7.34
N CYS A 130 10.88 12.72 6.24
CA CYS A 130 11.76 12.19 5.20
C CYS A 130 11.90 13.17 4.04
N TRP A 131 10.83 13.91 3.72
CA TRP A 131 10.74 14.71 2.51
C TRP A 131 10.26 16.14 2.81
N THR A 132 11.10 17.14 2.52
CA THR A 132 10.69 18.55 2.51
C THR A 132 9.60 18.74 1.46
N LYS A 133 8.47 19.36 1.82
CA LYS A 133 7.31 19.56 0.93
C LYS A 133 6.91 18.23 0.25
N ALA A 134 6.59 17.23 1.06
CA ALA A 134 6.41 15.84 0.63
C ALA A 134 5.30 15.64 -0.42
N GLU A 135 4.28 16.51 -0.44
CA GLU A 135 3.16 16.46 -1.38
C GLU A 135 3.43 17.23 -2.70
N GLU A 136 4.52 18.00 -2.78
CA GLU A 136 4.88 18.76 -3.99
C GLU A 136 5.77 17.92 -4.92
N PHE A 137 5.49 17.96 -6.23
CA PHE A 137 6.34 17.36 -7.26
C PHE A 137 7.56 18.25 -7.51
N ILE A 138 8.73 17.82 -7.00
CA ILE A 138 10.00 18.58 -7.10
C ILE A 138 11.10 17.61 -7.58
N PRO A 139 11.36 17.49 -8.89
CA PRO A 139 12.39 16.60 -9.43
C PRO A 139 13.80 16.88 -8.89
N GLU A 140 14.12 18.16 -8.71
CA GLU A 140 15.46 18.63 -8.31
C GLU A 140 15.86 18.15 -6.92
N ARG A 141 14.90 17.67 -6.11
CA ARG A 141 15.19 17.07 -4.80
C ARG A 141 16.09 15.84 -4.89
N PHE A 142 16.26 15.26 -6.08
CA PHE A 142 17.10 14.10 -6.32
C PHE A 142 18.44 14.40 -7.00
N SER A 143 18.64 15.61 -7.54
CA SER A 143 19.80 15.94 -8.38
C SER A 143 21.14 15.82 -7.65
N ASP A 144 21.19 16.19 -6.36
CA ASP A 144 22.42 16.20 -5.55
C ASP A 144 22.33 15.28 -4.33
N THR A 145 21.57 14.18 -4.43
CA THR A 145 21.40 13.23 -3.33
C THR A 145 21.91 11.85 -3.70
N SER A 146 22.36 11.09 -2.70
CA SER A 146 22.68 9.66 -2.89
C SER A 146 21.47 8.74 -2.81
N ILE A 147 20.27 9.31 -2.53
CA ILE A 147 19.05 8.54 -2.37
C ILE A 147 18.68 7.91 -3.72
N ASN A 148 18.42 6.61 -3.69
CA ASN A 148 18.02 5.85 -4.86
C ASN A 148 16.94 4.83 -4.50
N PHE A 149 16.30 4.29 -5.53
CA PHE A 149 15.17 3.36 -5.42
C PHE A 149 15.57 1.89 -5.35
N LYS A 150 16.86 1.55 -5.20
CA LYS A 150 17.38 0.16 -5.22
C LYS A 150 17.16 -0.60 -3.90
N GLY A 151 16.40 -0.03 -2.96
CA GLY A 151 15.99 -0.67 -1.72
C GLY A 151 16.97 -0.53 -0.55
N GLN A 152 18.00 0.33 -0.65
CA GLN A 152 18.90 0.67 0.47
C GLN A 152 18.44 1.93 1.23
N HIS A 153 17.70 2.82 0.55
CA HIS A 153 17.14 4.04 1.13
C HIS A 153 15.66 3.82 1.40
N PHE A 154 15.31 3.65 2.67
CA PHE A 154 13.96 3.25 3.08
C PHE A 154 12.95 4.39 2.97
N GLU A 155 13.42 5.62 2.79
CA GLU A 155 12.65 6.79 2.40
C GLU A 155 11.99 6.62 1.02
N LEU A 156 12.59 5.84 0.11
CA LEU A 156 12.18 5.67 -1.28
C LEU A 156 12.16 4.18 -1.69
N LEU A 157 10.98 3.55 -1.61
CA LEU A 157 10.81 2.11 -1.83
C LEU A 157 9.81 1.74 -2.96
N PRO A 158 9.87 2.34 -4.17
CA PRO A 158 8.92 2.03 -5.25
C PRO A 158 9.06 0.57 -5.75
N PHE A 159 10.25 -0.02 -5.64
CA PHE A 159 10.53 -1.41 -6.00
C PHE A 159 10.68 -2.34 -4.78
N GLY A 160 10.28 -1.87 -3.60
CA GLY A 160 10.50 -2.58 -2.34
C GLY A 160 11.98 -2.69 -1.95
N ALA A 161 12.29 -3.61 -1.04
CA ALA A 161 13.64 -3.84 -0.50
C ALA A 161 13.80 -5.29 -0.01
N GLY A 162 15.04 -5.67 0.31
CA GLY A 162 15.35 -6.99 0.86
C GLY A 162 15.20 -8.13 -0.16
N ARG A 163 14.89 -9.34 0.33
CA ARG A 163 14.86 -10.57 -0.50
C ARG A 163 13.71 -10.63 -1.53
N ARG A 164 12.73 -9.74 -1.41
CA ARG A 164 11.59 -9.62 -2.32
C ARG A 164 11.53 -8.25 -3.00
N SER A 165 12.68 -7.57 -3.12
CA SER A 165 12.79 -6.44 -4.02
C SER A 165 12.39 -6.87 -5.44
N CYS A 166 11.78 -5.95 -6.18
CA CYS A 166 11.18 -6.23 -7.47
C CYS A 166 12.24 -6.80 -8.44
N PRO A 167 12.10 -8.05 -8.92
CA PRO A 167 13.05 -8.60 -9.90
C PRO A 167 12.93 -7.89 -11.26
N GLY A 168 11.81 -7.24 -11.53
CA GLY A 168 11.56 -6.47 -12.75
C GLY A 168 12.06 -5.02 -12.72
N MET A 169 12.77 -4.59 -11.68
CA MET A 169 13.22 -3.19 -11.53
C MET A 169 14.01 -2.69 -12.74
N ALA A 170 14.99 -3.46 -13.22
CA ALA A 170 15.83 -3.05 -14.34
C ALA A 170 15.00 -2.89 -15.64
N LEU A 171 14.11 -3.85 -15.91
CA LEU A 171 13.22 -3.80 -17.07
C LEU A 171 12.22 -2.63 -16.99
N GLY A 172 11.64 -2.42 -15.81
CA GLY A 172 10.70 -1.32 -15.56
C GLY A 172 11.34 0.04 -15.79
N MET A 173 12.56 0.25 -15.27
CA MET A 173 13.29 1.50 -15.47
C MET A 173 13.69 1.70 -16.93
N ALA A 174 14.20 0.66 -17.61
CA ALA A 174 14.55 0.76 -19.02
C ALA A 174 13.34 1.12 -19.90
N ASN A 175 12.18 0.51 -19.63
CA ASN A 175 10.94 0.82 -20.35
C ASN A 175 10.43 2.24 -20.06
N LEU A 176 10.55 2.71 -18.82
CA LEU A 176 10.14 4.06 -18.44
C LEU A 176 11.04 5.11 -19.10
N GLU A 177 12.35 4.94 -19.03
CA GLU A 177 13.33 5.85 -19.64
C GLU A 177 13.17 5.89 -21.16
N LEU A 178 13.15 4.73 -21.82
CA LEU A 178 13.00 4.66 -23.27
C LEU A 178 11.63 5.17 -23.73
N GLY A 179 10.57 4.86 -22.98
CA GLY A 179 9.22 5.33 -23.27
C GLY A 179 9.13 6.85 -23.20
N LEU A 180 9.62 7.46 -22.12
CA LEU A 180 9.64 8.92 -21.97
C LEU A 180 10.53 9.60 -23.00
N LEU A 181 11.72 9.06 -23.26
CA LEU A 181 12.62 9.60 -24.30
C LEU A 181 11.94 9.59 -25.67
N ASN A 182 11.29 8.49 -26.06
CA ASN A 182 10.58 8.45 -27.34
C ASN A 182 9.43 9.47 -27.40
N LEU A 183 8.66 9.64 -26.31
CA LEU A 183 7.56 10.60 -26.28
C LEU A 183 8.06 12.06 -26.34
N LEU A 184 9.13 12.39 -25.64
CA LEU A 184 9.66 13.76 -25.53
C LEU A 184 10.61 14.14 -26.66
N TYR A 185 11.27 13.17 -27.30
CA TYR A 185 12.17 13.42 -28.41
C TYR A 185 11.41 13.71 -29.71
N PHE A 186 10.28 13.03 -29.95
CA PHE A 186 9.53 13.17 -31.20
C PHE A 186 8.37 14.15 -31.13
N PHE A 187 7.86 14.48 -29.94
CA PHE A 187 6.65 15.27 -29.81
C PHE A 187 6.76 16.37 -28.75
N ASP A 188 6.28 17.54 -29.12
CA ASP A 188 5.78 18.55 -28.19
C ASP A 188 4.35 18.20 -27.77
N TRP A 189 3.97 18.61 -26.56
CA TRP A 189 2.70 18.22 -25.94
C TRP A 189 1.90 19.45 -25.55
N SER A 190 0.60 19.43 -25.85
CA SER A 190 -0.35 20.48 -25.48
C SER A 190 -1.66 19.89 -24.95
N LEU A 191 -2.40 20.70 -24.18
CA LEU A 191 -3.72 20.32 -23.69
C LEU A 191 -4.79 20.52 -24.79
N PRO A 192 -5.78 19.62 -24.91
CA PRO A 192 -6.83 19.76 -25.90
C PRO A 192 -7.80 20.90 -25.58
N ASN A 193 -8.46 21.45 -26.61
CA ASN A 193 -9.67 22.28 -26.49
C ASN A 193 -9.58 23.50 -25.56
N GLY A 194 -8.40 24.11 -25.41
CA GLY A 194 -8.21 25.29 -24.56
C GLY A 194 -8.26 24.99 -23.06
N MET A 195 -8.15 23.72 -22.67
CA MET A 195 -8.03 23.27 -21.28
C MET A 195 -6.78 23.88 -20.62
N ALA A 196 -6.91 24.28 -19.36
CA ALA A 196 -5.82 24.79 -18.54
C ALA A 196 -5.20 23.67 -17.68
N ILE A 197 -4.02 23.92 -17.11
CA ILE A 197 -3.31 22.90 -16.30
C ILE A 197 -4.12 22.55 -15.05
N GLU A 198 -4.84 23.53 -14.50
CA GLU A 198 -5.66 23.39 -13.30
C GLU A 198 -6.88 22.48 -13.53
N ASP A 199 -7.28 22.28 -14.78
CA ASP A 199 -8.38 21.40 -15.15
C ASP A 199 -7.98 19.91 -15.15
N ILE A 200 -6.68 19.61 -15.04
CA ILE A 200 -6.17 18.23 -15.05
C ILE A 200 -6.48 17.56 -13.71
N ASP A 201 -7.36 16.57 -13.73
CA ASP A 201 -7.66 15.75 -12.55
C ASP A 201 -6.43 14.89 -12.16
N MET A 202 -5.88 15.15 -10.98
CA MET A 202 -4.76 14.41 -10.39
C MET A 202 -5.19 13.35 -9.38
N ASP A 203 -6.50 13.14 -9.20
CA ASP A 203 -7.03 12.09 -8.35
C ASP A 203 -6.59 10.69 -8.82
N GLU A 204 -6.43 9.82 -7.85
CA GLU A 204 -6.07 8.42 -8.03
C GLU A 204 -7.32 7.52 -7.99
N ALA A 205 -7.29 6.43 -8.74
CA ALA A 205 -8.27 5.35 -8.69
C ALA A 205 -7.56 3.98 -8.68
N GLY A 206 -8.28 2.96 -8.21
CA GLY A 206 -7.78 1.59 -8.11
C GLY A 206 -7.61 1.11 -6.67
N ASP A 207 -7.05 -0.09 -6.51
CA ASP A 207 -6.85 -0.71 -5.20
C ASP A 207 -5.47 -1.38 -5.13
N LEU A 208 -5.27 -2.44 -5.93
CA LEU A 208 -3.98 -3.14 -6.04
C LEU A 208 -3.01 -2.43 -6.99
N ASN A 209 -3.52 -1.93 -8.10
CA ASN A 209 -2.79 -1.07 -9.03
C ASN A 209 -3.44 0.31 -8.97
N ILE A 210 -2.64 1.33 -8.67
CA ILE A 210 -3.10 2.71 -8.59
C ILE A 210 -2.81 3.38 -9.93
N ALA A 211 -3.81 4.04 -10.49
CA ALA A 211 -3.73 4.80 -11.73
C ALA A 211 -4.43 6.15 -11.55
N LYS A 212 -4.29 7.05 -12.54
CA LYS A 212 -5.10 8.26 -12.59
C LYS A 212 -6.58 7.88 -12.71
N LYS A 213 -7.43 8.57 -11.96
CA LYS A 213 -8.89 8.39 -12.00
C LYS A 213 -9.48 8.78 -13.36
N VAL A 214 -8.99 9.87 -13.92
CA VAL A 214 -9.29 10.30 -15.28
C VAL A 214 -8.00 10.20 -16.11
N PRO A 215 -8.03 9.51 -17.27
CA PRO A 215 -6.87 9.46 -18.16
C PRO A 215 -6.38 10.85 -18.54
N LEU A 216 -5.06 11.04 -18.63
CA LEU A 216 -4.49 12.27 -19.14
C LEU A 216 -4.61 12.30 -20.66
N GLU A 217 -5.36 13.26 -21.19
CA GLU A 217 -5.46 13.50 -22.63
C GLU A 217 -4.52 14.63 -23.04
N LEU A 218 -3.67 14.36 -24.02
CA LEU A 218 -2.73 15.31 -24.59
C LEU A 218 -2.77 15.25 -26.11
N VAL A 219 -2.50 16.39 -26.74
CA VAL A 219 -2.34 16.50 -28.20
C VAL A 219 -0.85 16.52 -28.52
N PRO A 220 -0.31 15.48 -29.18
CA PRO A 220 1.07 15.47 -29.64
C PRO A 220 1.23 16.27 -30.95
N THR A 221 2.25 17.12 -31.02
CA THR A 221 2.71 17.78 -32.24
C THR A 221 4.15 17.40 -32.50
N LEU A 222 4.53 17.15 -33.76
CA LEU A 222 5.92 16.77 -34.08
C LEU A 222 6.89 17.84 -33.59
N HIS A 223 7.91 17.42 -32.84
CA HIS A 223 8.95 18.31 -32.36
C HIS A 223 9.85 18.72 -33.53
N HIS A 224 10.13 20.03 -33.63
CA HIS A 224 10.97 20.60 -34.67
C HIS A 224 12.31 21.06 -34.07
N TRP A 225 13.40 20.48 -34.57
CA TRP A 225 14.78 20.76 -34.17
C TRP A 225 15.37 21.96 -34.91
#